data_AF-A0A534SY85-F1
#
_entry.id   AF-A0A534SY85-F1
#
_cell.length_a   1.000
_cell.length_b   1.000
_cell.length_c   1.000
_cell.angle_alpha   90.00
_cell.angle_beta   90.00
_cell.angle_gamma   90.00
#
_symmetry.space_group_name_H-M   'P 1'
#
loop_
_entity.id
_entity.type
_entity.pdbx_description
1 polymer ?
#
loop_
_entity_poly.entity_id
_entity_poly.type
_entity_poly.pdbx_seq_one_letter_code
_entity_poly.pdbx_strand_id
1 'polypeptide(L)'
;MGPICVDKYEASVWSIPPKDDQLIGKVRRGKATVAQLAAGGAVQMGAIPMTGCTGFDYGPDFPPSGNWTAPLYAASVAGVPPSTCATWFQAEQACRLSGKRLLRNEEWQAAAAGTPDPGVNDNHTATCATNSDFAALTGARSSCISRWGAHDMAGNVREWVAEWINPGVGCTFWDSAHGGDLSCMGVPQPAAPPAGATARELVSFDANLPGAIIRGGNYATGDRNGIFAIYAAVNPSNIRRSTGFRCAD
;
A
#
# COMPACT_ATOMS: atom_id res chain seq x y z
N MET A 1 -11.36 8.37 -13.17
CA MET A 1 -12.38 8.71 -12.15
C MET A 1 -12.39 10.22 -12.03
N GLY A 2 -13.39 10.92 -12.55
CA GLY A 2 -13.28 12.38 -12.71
C GLY A 2 -11.97 12.78 -13.41
N PRO A 3 -11.39 13.96 -13.12
CA PRO A 3 -10.09 14.37 -13.66
C PRO A 3 -8.88 13.64 -13.04
N ILE A 4 -9.06 12.78 -12.03
CA ILE A 4 -7.97 12.12 -11.30
C ILE A 4 -7.71 10.73 -11.87
N CYS A 5 -6.45 10.49 -12.25
CA CYS A 5 -5.94 9.20 -12.68
C CYS A 5 -5.28 8.49 -11.49
N VAL A 6 -6.00 7.55 -10.88
CA VAL A 6 -5.44 6.64 -9.87
C VAL A 6 -4.70 5.51 -10.56
N ASP A 7 -3.52 5.16 -10.06
CA ASP A 7 -2.74 4.05 -10.59
C ASP A 7 -3.49 2.71 -10.47
N LYS A 8 -3.38 1.90 -11.53
CA LYS A 8 -4.15 0.67 -11.68
C LYS A 8 -3.72 -0.42 -10.69
N TYR A 9 -2.43 -0.51 -10.42
CA TYR A 9 -1.80 -1.48 -9.52
C TYR A 9 -1.14 -0.76 -8.35
N GLU A 10 -1.01 -1.47 -7.22
CA GLU A 10 -0.13 -1.08 -6.13
C GLU A 10 1.27 -0.76 -6.66
N ALA A 11 1.95 0.18 -6.01
CA ALA A 11 3.22 0.68 -6.48
C ALA A 11 4.32 -0.39 -6.37
N SER A 12 5.13 -0.47 -7.41
CA SER A 12 6.48 -1.02 -7.36
C SER A 12 7.47 0.13 -7.52
N VAL A 13 8.53 0.15 -6.72
CA VAL A 13 9.53 1.23 -6.72
C VAL A 13 10.77 0.77 -7.47
N TRP A 14 11.32 1.63 -8.32
CA TRP A 14 12.43 1.28 -9.22
C TRP A 14 13.56 2.29 -9.13
N SER A 15 14.78 1.78 -9.00
CA SER A 15 15.99 2.50 -9.35
C SER A 15 16.18 2.39 -10.86
N ILE A 16 16.17 3.53 -11.57
CA ILE A 16 16.31 3.59 -13.02
C ILE A 16 17.63 4.28 -13.33
N PRO A 17 18.48 3.72 -14.22
CA PRO A 17 19.74 4.37 -14.61
C PRO A 17 19.54 5.84 -15.03
N PRO A 18 20.40 6.76 -14.57
CA PRO A 18 20.28 8.17 -14.91
C PRO A 18 20.27 8.40 -16.43
N LYS A 19 19.49 9.40 -16.88
CA LYS A 19 19.35 9.84 -18.28
C LYS A 19 18.52 8.94 -19.20
N ASP A 20 17.86 7.89 -18.71
CA ASP A 20 16.80 7.21 -19.46
C ASP A 20 15.47 7.98 -19.37
N ASP A 21 15.46 9.18 -19.94
CA ASP A 21 14.30 10.09 -19.90
C ASP A 21 13.05 9.48 -20.57
N GLN A 22 13.26 8.56 -21.53
CA GLN A 22 12.16 7.84 -22.17
C GLN A 22 11.49 6.86 -21.21
N LEU A 23 12.25 6.04 -20.51
CA LEU A 23 11.72 5.09 -19.54
C LEU A 23 11.09 5.82 -18.35
N ILE A 24 11.77 6.84 -17.81
CA ILE A 24 11.22 7.69 -16.74
C ILE A 24 9.91 8.32 -17.20
N GLY A 25 9.86 8.87 -18.42
CA GLY A 25 8.63 9.42 -18.98
C GLY A 25 7.49 8.39 -19.10
N LYS A 26 7.79 7.12 -19.39
CA LYS A 26 6.79 6.04 -19.41
C LYS A 26 6.29 5.72 -18.00
N VAL A 27 7.16 5.68 -17.00
CA VAL A 27 6.77 5.49 -15.59
C VAL A 27 5.82 6.60 -15.14
N ARG A 28 6.19 7.86 -15.39
CA ARG A 28 5.36 9.04 -15.04
C ARG A 28 3.97 8.98 -15.65
N ARG A 29 3.83 8.49 -16.88
CA ARG A 29 2.54 8.35 -17.58
C ARG A 29 1.79 7.05 -17.27
N GLY A 30 2.30 6.19 -16.37
CA GLY A 30 1.71 4.88 -16.10
C GLY A 30 1.73 3.92 -17.30
N LYS A 31 2.71 4.06 -18.20
CA LYS A 31 2.85 3.28 -19.45
C LYS A 31 4.09 2.37 -19.47
N ALA A 32 4.86 2.34 -18.39
CA ALA A 32 6.00 1.43 -18.30
C ALA A 32 5.51 -0.03 -18.23
N THR A 33 6.33 -0.94 -18.72
CA THR A 33 6.11 -2.39 -18.60
C THR A 33 7.32 -3.02 -17.92
N VAL A 34 7.15 -4.19 -17.32
CA VAL A 34 8.24 -4.94 -16.69
C VAL A 34 9.40 -5.19 -17.67
N ALA A 35 9.07 -5.56 -18.92
CA ALA A 35 10.06 -5.77 -19.96
C ALA A 35 10.87 -4.50 -20.28
N GLN A 36 10.24 -3.33 -20.30
CA GLN A 36 10.93 -2.05 -20.53
C GLN A 36 11.79 -1.64 -19.34
N LEU A 37 11.33 -1.87 -18.11
CA LEU A 37 12.11 -1.63 -16.90
C LEU A 37 13.36 -2.52 -16.88
N ALA A 38 13.20 -3.81 -17.15
CA ALA A 38 14.32 -4.75 -17.24
C ALA A 38 15.30 -4.40 -18.37
N ALA A 39 14.79 -4.08 -19.56
CA ALA A 39 15.63 -3.68 -20.70
C ALA A 39 16.41 -2.38 -20.45
N GLY A 40 15.84 -1.46 -19.66
CA GLY A 40 16.50 -0.23 -19.22
C GLY A 40 17.46 -0.43 -18.04
N GLY A 41 17.67 -1.67 -17.57
CA GLY A 41 18.55 -1.95 -16.43
C GLY A 41 18.00 -1.45 -15.08
N ALA A 42 16.68 -1.24 -14.98
CA ALA A 42 16.06 -0.81 -13.73
C ALA A 42 16.02 -1.95 -12.72
N VAL A 43 16.21 -1.61 -11.44
CA VAL A 43 16.19 -2.56 -10.32
C VAL A 43 15.01 -2.23 -9.42
N GLN A 44 14.18 -3.23 -9.13
CA GLN A 44 13.07 -3.06 -8.21
C GLN A 44 13.59 -2.97 -6.77
N MET A 45 13.12 -1.95 -6.05
CA MET A 45 13.46 -1.68 -4.65
C MET A 45 12.26 -2.01 -3.74
N GLY A 46 12.54 -2.43 -2.52
CA GLY A 46 11.51 -2.73 -1.52
C GLY A 46 10.51 -3.81 -1.92
N ALA A 47 10.81 -4.68 -2.90
CA ALA A 47 9.97 -5.83 -3.20
C ALA A 47 9.70 -6.60 -1.90
N ILE A 48 8.43 -6.89 -1.61
CA ILE A 48 8.03 -7.44 -0.32
C ILE A 48 8.95 -8.59 0.15
N PRO A 49 9.57 -8.50 1.34
CA PRO A 49 10.54 -9.48 1.79
C PRO A 49 9.88 -10.66 2.51
N MET A 50 10.41 -11.87 2.30
CA MET A 50 9.95 -13.08 3.02
C MET A 50 10.34 -13.05 4.51
N THR A 51 11.51 -12.50 4.84
CA THR A 51 12.11 -12.55 6.19
C THR A 51 11.82 -11.32 7.05
N GLY A 52 11.17 -10.29 6.51
CA GLY A 52 10.85 -9.04 7.21
C GLY A 52 11.62 -7.82 6.68
N CYS A 53 11.22 -6.63 7.14
CA CYS A 53 11.82 -5.36 6.71
C CYS A 53 13.17 -5.11 7.38
N THR A 54 14.13 -4.59 6.62
CA THR A 54 15.47 -4.24 7.13
C THR A 54 15.58 -2.77 7.50
N GLY A 55 14.73 -1.91 6.92
CA GLY A 55 14.84 -0.45 7.01
C GLY A 55 15.84 0.14 6.01
N PHE A 56 16.54 -0.70 5.24
CA PHE A 56 17.48 -0.32 4.19
C PHE A 56 17.01 -0.80 2.81
N ASP A 57 15.75 -1.21 2.70
CA ASP A 57 15.17 -1.87 1.52
C ASP A 57 15.13 -0.96 0.27
N TYR A 58 15.37 0.34 0.45
CA TYR A 58 15.44 1.38 -0.58
C TYR A 58 16.85 1.97 -0.78
N GLY A 59 17.86 1.40 -0.11
CA GLY A 59 19.25 1.84 -0.21
C GLY A 59 19.57 3.12 0.58
N PRO A 60 20.87 3.47 0.70
CA PRO A 60 21.32 4.60 1.52
C PRO A 60 20.94 5.96 0.94
N ASP A 61 20.81 6.06 -0.38
CA ASP A 61 20.48 7.30 -1.08
C ASP A 61 18.98 7.64 -1.09
N PHE A 62 18.14 6.73 -0.58
CA PHE A 62 16.71 6.93 -0.41
C PHE A 62 16.29 6.54 1.02
N PRO A 63 16.79 7.25 2.04
CA PRO A 63 16.68 6.85 3.43
C PRO A 63 15.22 6.88 3.94
N PRO A 64 14.91 6.24 5.09
CA PRO A 64 13.57 6.20 5.68
C PRO A 64 12.91 7.57 5.93
N SER A 65 13.70 8.64 6.02
CA SER A 65 13.19 10.02 6.14
C SER A 65 12.59 10.56 4.84
N GLY A 66 12.80 9.88 3.71
CA GLY A 66 12.45 10.38 2.37
C GLY A 66 13.38 11.49 1.87
N ASN A 67 14.37 11.94 2.64
CA ASN A 67 15.31 12.98 2.21
C ASN A 67 16.41 12.37 1.33
N TRP A 68 16.07 12.12 0.06
CA TRP A 68 16.87 11.36 -0.89
C TRP A 68 18.00 12.17 -1.54
N THR A 69 19.06 11.48 -1.94
CA THR A 69 20.19 11.97 -2.75
C THR A 69 20.22 11.37 -4.15
N ALA A 70 19.54 10.23 -4.36
CA ALA A 70 19.29 9.63 -5.67
C ALA A 70 17.81 9.26 -5.82
N PRO A 71 17.19 9.46 -7.00
CA PRO A 71 15.76 9.27 -7.17
C PRO A 71 15.38 7.80 -7.31
N LEU A 72 14.27 7.41 -6.69
CA LEU A 72 13.54 6.18 -6.96
C LEU A 72 12.14 6.51 -7.46
N TYR A 73 11.64 5.71 -8.41
CA TYR A 73 10.38 5.99 -9.10
C TYR A 73 9.33 4.93 -8.79
N ALA A 74 8.17 5.34 -8.29
CA ALA A 74 6.98 4.50 -8.21
C ALA A 74 6.37 4.26 -9.60
N ALA A 75 6.18 2.99 -9.94
CA ALA A 75 5.57 2.54 -11.18
C ALA A 75 4.36 1.66 -10.90
N SER A 76 3.27 1.91 -11.63
CA SER A 76 2.11 1.03 -11.67
C SER A 76 2.29 0.00 -12.79
N VAL A 77 2.71 -1.21 -12.42
CA VAL A 77 2.95 -2.32 -13.35
C VAL A 77 2.37 -3.60 -12.78
N ALA A 78 1.85 -4.46 -13.66
CA ALA A 78 1.34 -5.78 -13.32
C ALA A 78 2.45 -6.83 -13.28
N GLY A 79 2.23 -7.91 -12.54
CA GLY A 79 3.07 -9.10 -12.58
C GLY A 79 4.39 -8.99 -11.80
N VAL A 80 4.49 -8.03 -10.86
CA VAL A 80 5.64 -7.89 -9.97
C VAL A 80 5.17 -7.88 -8.51
N PRO A 81 6.03 -8.22 -7.54
CA PRO A 81 5.68 -8.02 -6.14
C PRO A 81 5.43 -6.54 -5.87
N PRO A 82 4.44 -6.16 -5.04
CA PRO A 82 4.32 -4.78 -4.60
C PRO A 82 5.55 -4.38 -3.77
N SER A 83 5.92 -3.10 -3.83
CA SER A 83 6.95 -2.56 -2.95
C SER A 83 6.36 -2.21 -1.59
N THR A 84 6.98 -2.70 -0.53
CA THR A 84 6.55 -2.54 0.88
C THR A 84 7.74 -2.09 1.72
N CYS A 85 7.66 -2.15 3.06
CA CYS A 85 8.74 -1.71 3.94
C CYS A 85 9.15 -0.24 3.75
N ALA A 86 8.28 0.56 3.11
CA ALA A 86 8.47 1.99 2.96
C ALA A 86 7.82 2.73 4.12
N THR A 87 8.50 3.75 4.63
CA THR A 87 7.83 4.78 5.42
C THR A 87 6.86 5.57 4.53
N TRP A 88 5.92 6.28 5.16
CA TRP A 88 5.06 7.22 4.45
C TRP A 88 5.89 8.25 3.65
N PHE A 89 7.00 8.71 4.22
CA PHE A 89 7.90 9.69 3.58
C PHE A 89 8.53 9.15 2.31
N GLN A 90 9.02 7.91 2.33
CA GLN A 90 9.57 7.26 1.15
C GLN A 90 8.50 7.06 0.07
N ALA A 91 7.30 6.61 0.46
CA ALA A 91 6.18 6.41 -0.45
C ALA A 91 5.78 7.72 -1.17
N GLU A 92 5.64 8.82 -0.41
CA GLU A 92 5.32 10.14 -0.99
C GLU A 92 6.40 10.59 -1.97
N GLN A 93 7.68 10.46 -1.61
CA GLN A 93 8.78 10.89 -2.49
C GLN A 93 8.87 10.05 -3.76
N ALA A 94 8.64 8.74 -3.68
CA ALA A 94 8.62 7.87 -4.85
C ALA A 94 7.47 8.23 -5.82
N CYS A 95 6.28 8.58 -5.29
CA CYS A 95 5.20 9.11 -6.11
C CYS A 95 5.57 10.46 -6.74
N ARG A 96 6.13 11.41 -5.97
CA ARG A 96 6.52 12.75 -6.45
C ARG A 96 7.57 12.72 -7.54
N LEU A 97 8.60 11.90 -7.39
CA LEU A 97 9.65 11.68 -8.40
C LEU A 97 9.07 11.11 -9.71
N SER A 98 7.97 10.39 -9.58
CA SER A 98 7.18 9.83 -10.69
C SER A 98 6.13 10.81 -11.23
N GLY A 99 6.17 12.08 -10.83
CA GLY A 99 5.24 13.11 -11.29
C GLY A 99 3.82 12.97 -10.73
N LYS A 100 3.67 12.20 -9.65
CA LYS A 100 2.40 11.84 -9.00
C LYS A 100 2.41 12.27 -7.54
N ARG A 101 1.45 11.79 -6.77
CA ARG A 101 1.33 11.94 -5.31
C ARG A 101 0.71 10.70 -4.70
N LEU A 102 0.83 10.53 -3.38
CA LEU A 102 -0.05 9.59 -2.67
C LEU A 102 -1.51 9.96 -2.87
N LEU A 103 -2.37 8.94 -2.88
CA LEU A 103 -3.82 9.15 -2.89
C LEU A 103 -4.23 9.82 -1.59
N ARG A 104 -5.20 10.72 -1.68
CA ARG A 104 -6.01 11.10 -0.52
C ARG A 104 -6.91 9.94 -0.12
N ASN A 105 -7.34 9.93 1.14
CA ASN A 105 -8.23 8.89 1.67
C ASN A 105 -9.56 8.80 0.89
N GLU A 106 -10.10 9.94 0.46
CA GLU A 106 -11.31 9.98 -0.38
C GLU A 106 -11.07 9.36 -1.77
N GLU A 107 -9.91 9.61 -2.37
CA GLU A 107 -9.56 9.11 -3.71
C GLU A 107 -9.39 7.60 -3.65
N TRP A 108 -8.74 7.12 -2.59
CA TRP A 108 -8.58 5.70 -2.32
C TRP A 108 -9.95 5.02 -2.19
N GLN A 109 -10.83 5.58 -1.36
CA GLN A 109 -12.17 5.03 -1.14
C GLN A 109 -12.99 4.99 -2.43
N ALA A 110 -12.89 6.05 -3.26
CA ALA A 110 -13.58 6.13 -4.53
C ALA A 110 -13.03 5.10 -5.54
N ALA A 111 -11.71 4.96 -5.63
CA ALA A 111 -11.05 3.98 -6.51
C ALA A 111 -11.34 2.53 -6.11
N ALA A 112 -11.49 2.26 -4.81
CA ALA A 112 -11.75 0.93 -4.26
C ALA A 112 -13.18 0.42 -4.53
N ALA A 113 -14.11 1.31 -4.90
CA ALA A 113 -15.53 1.00 -4.98
C ALA A 113 -15.84 -0.28 -5.78
N GLY A 114 -16.52 -1.22 -5.12
CA GLY A 114 -16.98 -2.48 -5.69
C GLY A 114 -15.91 -3.54 -5.92
N THR A 115 -14.70 -3.37 -5.37
CA THR A 115 -13.73 -4.47 -5.27
C THR A 115 -14.32 -5.57 -4.38
N PRO A 116 -14.32 -6.85 -4.79
CA PRO A 116 -14.81 -7.94 -3.95
C PRO A 116 -13.96 -8.11 -2.69
N ASP A 117 -14.60 -8.40 -1.56
CA ASP A 117 -13.90 -8.83 -0.35
C ASP A 117 -14.29 -10.28 -0.02
N PRO A 118 -13.40 -11.25 -0.25
CA PRO A 118 -13.66 -12.64 0.08
C PRO A 118 -13.44 -12.96 1.57
N GLY A 119 -12.88 -12.05 2.37
CA GLY A 119 -12.58 -12.29 3.79
C GLY A 119 -11.68 -13.52 3.96
N VAL A 120 -12.09 -14.47 4.79
CA VAL A 120 -11.41 -15.78 4.94
C VAL A 120 -11.55 -16.70 3.72
N ASN A 121 -12.48 -16.44 2.80
CA ASN A 121 -12.77 -17.28 1.62
C ASN A 121 -11.91 -16.92 0.39
N ASP A 122 -10.71 -16.39 0.61
CA ASP A 122 -9.69 -16.24 -0.43
C ASP A 122 -9.43 -17.60 -1.10
N ASN A 123 -9.65 -17.72 -2.42
CA ASN A 123 -9.44 -18.97 -3.17
C ASN A 123 -8.00 -19.14 -3.69
N HIS A 124 -7.10 -18.24 -3.31
CA HIS A 124 -5.67 -18.24 -3.60
C HIS A 124 -5.32 -18.13 -5.10
N THR A 125 -6.29 -17.85 -5.96
CA THR A 125 -6.12 -17.84 -7.42
C THR A 125 -6.72 -16.59 -8.07
N ALA A 126 -8.02 -16.38 -7.94
CA ALA A 126 -8.75 -15.32 -8.63
C ALA A 126 -9.28 -14.23 -7.69
N THR A 127 -9.73 -14.59 -6.50
CA THR A 127 -10.26 -13.62 -5.52
C THR A 127 -9.15 -12.73 -4.96
N CYS A 128 -9.52 -11.61 -4.35
CA CYS A 128 -8.57 -10.77 -3.62
C CYS A 128 -7.74 -11.57 -2.61
N ALA A 129 -6.46 -11.21 -2.52
CA ALA A 129 -5.53 -11.84 -1.58
C ALA A 129 -5.79 -11.30 -0.18
N THR A 130 -6.65 -11.94 0.60
CA THR A 130 -7.05 -11.49 1.95
C THR A 130 -6.68 -12.51 3.02
N ASN A 131 -6.47 -13.78 2.64
CA ASN A 131 -6.15 -14.88 3.56
C ASN A 131 -5.09 -15.84 2.97
N SER A 132 -4.02 -15.25 2.46
CA SER A 132 -2.86 -15.90 1.86
C SER A 132 -1.61 -15.79 2.76
N ASP A 133 -0.61 -16.65 2.55
CA ASP A 133 0.67 -16.60 3.30
C ASP A 133 1.52 -15.36 2.94
N PHE A 134 1.29 -14.80 1.75
CA PHE A 134 2.08 -13.73 1.17
C PHE A 134 1.27 -12.87 0.20
N ALA A 135 1.77 -11.66 -0.10
CA ALA A 135 1.19 -10.81 -1.14
C ALA A 135 1.28 -11.49 -2.51
N ALA A 136 0.22 -11.37 -3.30
CA ALA A 136 0.20 -11.77 -4.69
C ALA A 136 1.01 -10.75 -5.54
N LEU A 137 1.46 -11.20 -6.71
CA LEU A 137 1.95 -10.27 -7.73
C LEU A 137 0.82 -9.32 -8.13
N THR A 138 1.15 -8.06 -8.34
CA THR A 138 0.18 -7.02 -8.70
C THR A 138 -0.67 -7.43 -9.91
N GLY A 139 -1.98 -7.34 -9.76
CA GLY A 139 -2.94 -7.70 -10.80
C GLY A 139 -3.08 -9.18 -11.11
N ALA A 140 -2.45 -10.09 -10.35
CA ALA A 140 -2.55 -11.53 -10.58
C ALA A 140 -3.95 -12.10 -10.23
N ARG A 141 -4.65 -11.46 -9.30
CA ARG A 141 -6.00 -11.87 -8.85
C ARG A 141 -7.06 -11.32 -9.81
N SER A 142 -7.43 -12.12 -10.81
CA SER A 142 -8.31 -11.70 -11.91
C SER A 142 -9.72 -11.23 -11.52
N SER A 143 -10.21 -11.60 -10.33
CA SER A 143 -11.49 -11.12 -9.78
C SER A 143 -11.32 -9.96 -8.80
N CYS A 144 -10.09 -9.63 -8.39
CA CYS A 144 -9.81 -8.54 -7.46
C CYS A 144 -9.68 -7.20 -8.17
N ILE A 145 -10.79 -6.74 -8.74
CA ILE A 145 -10.83 -5.54 -9.58
C ILE A 145 -12.00 -4.67 -9.13
N SER A 146 -11.73 -3.40 -8.89
CA SER A 146 -12.76 -2.41 -8.58
C SER A 146 -13.62 -2.10 -9.81
N ARG A 147 -14.76 -1.41 -9.60
CA ARG A 147 -15.59 -0.92 -10.70
C ARG A 147 -14.86 -0.01 -11.68
N TRP A 148 -13.73 0.55 -11.26
CA TRP A 148 -12.91 1.48 -12.02
C TRP A 148 -11.66 0.83 -12.61
N GLY A 149 -11.50 -0.48 -12.45
CA GLY A 149 -10.38 -1.23 -12.99
C GLY A 149 -9.12 -1.19 -12.11
N ALA A 150 -9.16 -0.60 -10.92
CA ALA A 150 -8.06 -0.67 -9.97
C ALA A 150 -8.00 -2.08 -9.37
N HIS A 151 -6.82 -2.69 -9.37
CA HIS A 151 -6.60 -4.02 -8.83
C HIS A 151 -6.20 -3.96 -7.36
N ASP A 152 -6.47 -5.05 -6.64
CA ASP A 152 -5.88 -5.33 -5.33
C ASP A 152 -6.25 -4.29 -4.24
N MET A 153 -7.40 -3.61 -4.37
CA MET A 153 -7.84 -2.58 -3.42
C MET A 153 -8.35 -3.14 -2.08
N ALA A 154 -8.67 -4.44 -2.01
CA ALA A 154 -9.01 -5.15 -0.78
C ALA A 154 -7.98 -6.26 -0.57
N GLY A 155 -7.32 -6.27 0.60
CA GLY A 155 -6.21 -7.18 0.86
C GLY A 155 -4.93 -6.77 0.12
N ASN A 156 -4.20 -7.77 -0.37
CA ASN A 156 -2.83 -7.70 -0.85
C ASN A 156 -1.89 -6.94 0.11
N VAL A 157 -1.60 -5.67 -0.09
CA VAL A 157 -0.91 -4.87 0.95
C VAL A 157 -1.75 -3.69 1.38
N ARG A 158 -1.56 -3.27 2.64
CA ARG A 158 -2.17 -2.03 3.12
C ARG A 158 -1.56 -0.86 2.36
N GLU A 159 -2.37 0.09 1.95
CA GLU A 159 -1.87 1.23 1.18
C GLU A 159 -1.81 2.49 2.04
N TRP A 160 -0.64 3.12 2.15
CA TRP A 160 -0.50 4.49 2.66
C TRP A 160 -1.37 5.46 1.85
N VAL A 161 -2.08 6.34 2.56
CA VAL A 161 -2.73 7.52 1.97
C VAL A 161 -2.12 8.81 2.53
N ALA A 162 -2.40 9.95 1.90
CA ALA A 162 -1.71 11.22 2.13
C ALA A 162 -1.96 11.82 3.53
N GLU A 163 -3.06 11.49 4.18
CA GLU A 163 -3.48 12.13 5.42
C GLU A 163 -2.71 11.63 6.65
N TRP A 164 -2.33 12.60 7.48
CA TRP A 164 -1.96 12.38 8.87
C TRP A 164 -3.07 12.85 9.80
N ILE A 165 -3.16 12.20 10.94
CA ILE A 165 -4.16 12.47 11.97
C ILE A 165 -3.53 12.36 13.35
N ASN A 166 -4.30 12.64 14.40
CA ASN A 166 -3.95 12.13 15.73
C ASN A 166 -3.97 10.59 15.68
N PRO A 167 -2.97 9.90 16.25
CA PRO A 167 -2.92 8.45 16.20
C PRO A 167 -4.21 7.82 16.72
N GLY A 168 -4.78 6.90 15.95
CA GLY A 168 -5.87 6.06 16.41
C GLY A 168 -5.39 5.22 17.59
N VAL A 169 -6.19 5.13 18.65
CA VAL A 169 -5.85 4.37 19.87
C VAL A 169 -6.94 3.37 20.25
N GLY A 170 -8.03 3.31 19.48
CA GLY A 170 -9.11 2.33 19.60
C GLY A 170 -9.46 1.73 18.24
N CYS A 171 -9.73 0.42 18.25
CA CYS A 171 -10.19 -0.34 17.09
C CYS A 171 -11.59 -0.90 17.33
N THR A 172 -12.40 -0.89 16.28
CA THR A 172 -13.70 -1.56 16.19
C THR A 172 -13.83 -2.20 14.80
N PHE A 173 -14.99 -2.76 14.51
CA PHE A 173 -15.35 -3.24 13.19
C PHE A 173 -16.51 -2.40 12.65
N TRP A 174 -16.54 -2.21 11.34
CA TRP A 174 -17.72 -1.67 10.67
C TRP A 174 -18.89 -2.67 10.76
N ASP A 175 -20.10 -2.21 10.47
CA ASP A 175 -21.25 -3.10 10.39
C ASP A 175 -21.17 -4.04 9.17
N SER A 176 -22.09 -5.00 9.09
CA SER A 176 -22.13 -5.98 7.99
C SER A 176 -22.44 -5.36 6.62
N ALA A 177 -23.09 -4.19 6.56
CA ALA A 177 -23.31 -3.48 5.30
C ALA A 177 -22.00 -2.90 4.73
N HIS A 178 -20.99 -2.75 5.58
CA HIS A 178 -19.63 -2.30 5.25
C HIS A 178 -18.61 -3.44 5.39
N GLY A 179 -19.04 -4.69 5.21
CA GLY A 179 -18.16 -5.86 5.16
C GLY A 179 -17.69 -6.40 6.52
N GLY A 180 -17.95 -5.69 7.63
CA GLY A 180 -17.34 -6.03 8.92
C GLY A 180 -15.87 -5.63 9.04
N ASP A 181 -15.38 -4.80 8.11
CA ASP A 181 -13.97 -4.43 7.96
C ASP A 181 -13.41 -3.77 9.24
N LEU A 182 -12.10 -3.87 9.45
CA LEU A 182 -11.44 -3.24 10.59
C LEU A 182 -11.46 -1.71 10.52
N SER A 183 -11.80 -1.07 11.64
CA SER A 183 -11.74 0.39 11.80
C SER A 183 -10.93 0.78 13.04
N CYS A 184 -9.70 1.23 12.84
CA CYS A 184 -8.81 1.73 13.89
C CYS A 184 -8.58 3.25 13.77
N MET A 185 -9.68 4.00 13.90
CA MET A 185 -9.71 5.47 13.87
C MET A 185 -10.13 6.09 15.22
N GLY A 186 -10.55 5.27 16.19
CA GLY A 186 -11.20 5.73 17.42
C GLY A 186 -10.23 6.12 18.53
N VAL A 187 -10.79 6.78 19.55
CA VAL A 187 -10.23 6.83 20.91
C VAL A 187 -10.51 5.49 21.62
N PRO A 188 -9.78 5.10 22.69
CA PRO A 188 -10.01 3.82 23.34
C PRO A 188 -11.45 3.82 23.88
N GLN A 189 -12.24 2.81 23.51
CA GLN A 189 -13.53 2.59 24.14
C GLN A 189 -13.30 2.32 25.64
N PRO A 190 -14.16 2.78 26.56
CA PRO A 190 -14.03 2.53 28.01
C PRO A 190 -14.02 1.04 28.43
N ALA A 191 -14.17 0.10 27.49
CA ALA A 191 -14.04 -1.34 27.74
C ALA A 191 -13.28 -2.03 26.60
N ALA A 192 -12.40 -2.96 26.96
CA ALA A 192 -11.50 -3.65 26.03
C ALA A 192 -12.21 -4.71 25.18
N PRO A 193 -11.87 -4.88 23.89
CA PRO A 193 -12.06 -6.16 23.21
C PRO A 193 -11.07 -7.21 23.78
N PRO A 194 -11.45 -8.49 23.85
CA PRO A 194 -10.60 -9.55 24.41
C PRO A 194 -9.32 -9.79 23.59
N ALA A 195 -8.32 -10.33 24.30
CA ALA A 195 -6.94 -10.51 23.84
C ALA A 195 -6.81 -11.32 22.54
N GLY A 196 -5.99 -10.80 21.62
CA GLY A 196 -5.66 -11.48 20.35
C GLY A 196 -4.88 -10.64 19.34
N ALA A 197 -4.42 -9.43 19.68
CA ALA A 197 -3.61 -8.60 18.79
C ALA A 197 -2.15 -9.11 18.76
N THR A 198 -1.88 -10.19 18.03
CA THR A 198 -0.51 -10.60 17.73
C THR A 198 0.02 -9.80 16.54
N ALA A 199 0.63 -8.63 16.79
CA ALA A 199 1.35 -7.91 15.75
C ALA A 199 2.76 -8.51 15.59
N ARG A 200 2.96 -9.34 14.57
CA ARG A 200 4.27 -9.88 14.13
C ARG A 200 5.10 -8.89 13.31
N GLU A 201 4.99 -7.59 13.59
CA GLU A 201 5.62 -6.58 12.72
C GLU A 201 6.19 -5.40 13.56
N LEU A 202 7.33 -4.85 13.15
CA LEU A 202 8.06 -3.71 13.75
C LEU A 202 7.31 -2.36 13.67
N VAL A 203 6.20 -2.17 14.40
CA VAL A 203 5.57 -0.84 14.58
C VAL A 203 5.89 -0.50 16.00
N SER A 204 6.65 0.56 16.16
CA SER A 204 6.65 1.26 17.43
C SER A 204 5.52 2.28 17.32
N PHE A 205 4.55 2.18 18.24
CA PHE A 205 3.54 3.21 18.39
C PHE A 205 4.10 4.25 19.35
N ASP A 206 4.33 5.46 18.84
CA ASP A 206 4.63 6.63 19.65
C ASP A 206 3.41 7.56 19.66
N ALA A 207 2.78 7.66 20.82
CA ALA A 207 1.61 8.50 21.04
C ALA A 207 1.92 10.00 20.88
N ASN A 208 3.21 10.39 20.92
CA ASN A 208 3.66 11.77 20.76
C ASN A 208 3.92 12.15 19.30
N LEU A 209 3.88 11.17 18.37
CA LEU A 209 4.03 11.39 16.94
C LEU A 209 2.66 11.34 16.25
N PRO A 210 2.49 11.98 15.08
CA PRO A 210 1.24 11.88 14.32
C PRO A 210 0.99 10.44 13.87
N GLY A 211 -0.29 10.10 13.68
CA GLY A 211 -0.70 8.90 12.97
C GLY A 211 -0.80 9.16 11.47
N ALA A 212 -0.64 8.13 10.67
CA ALA A 212 -0.88 8.14 9.24
C ALA A 212 -1.87 7.04 8.88
N ILE A 213 -2.70 7.28 7.86
CA ILE A 213 -3.78 6.36 7.49
C ILE A 213 -3.25 5.33 6.48
N ILE A 214 -3.61 4.06 6.72
CA ILE A 214 -3.49 2.98 5.74
C ILE A 214 -4.84 2.30 5.51
N ARG A 215 -5.05 1.81 4.29
CA ARG A 215 -6.34 1.32 3.79
C ARG A 215 -6.28 -0.10 3.23
N GLY A 216 -7.43 -0.75 3.06
CA GLY A 216 -7.60 -1.99 2.28
C GLY A 216 -7.32 -3.30 3.03
N GLY A 217 -6.49 -3.26 4.06
CA GLY A 217 -6.01 -4.45 4.76
C GLY A 217 -4.84 -5.11 4.03
N ASN A 218 -4.47 -6.34 4.40
CA ASN A 218 -3.39 -7.06 3.73
C ASN A 218 -3.72 -8.55 3.49
N TYR A 219 -2.78 -9.22 2.83
CA TYR A 219 -2.84 -10.62 2.43
C TYR A 219 -3.13 -11.61 3.56
N ALA A 220 -2.92 -11.27 4.83
CA ALA A 220 -3.05 -12.20 5.96
C ALA A 220 -4.12 -11.79 6.98
N THR A 221 -4.96 -10.80 6.70
CA THR A 221 -5.92 -10.25 7.69
C THR A 221 -7.35 -10.78 7.62
N GLY A 222 -7.65 -11.72 6.71
CA GLY A 222 -8.95 -12.40 6.59
C GLY A 222 -10.11 -11.41 6.54
N ASP A 223 -11.12 -11.62 7.40
CA ASP A 223 -12.34 -10.80 7.51
C ASP A 223 -12.09 -9.37 8.05
N ARG A 224 -10.83 -9.00 8.35
CA ARG A 224 -10.47 -7.62 8.72
C ARG A 224 -10.10 -6.76 7.51
N ASN A 225 -10.01 -7.36 6.33
CA ASN A 225 -9.76 -6.68 5.06
C ASN A 225 -11.00 -5.91 4.59
N GLY A 226 -10.88 -5.31 3.41
CA GLY A 226 -12.00 -4.78 2.66
C GLY A 226 -11.84 -3.32 2.31
N ILE A 227 -12.76 -2.82 1.49
CA ILE A 227 -12.69 -1.45 0.96
C ILE A 227 -13.09 -0.39 1.99
N PHE A 228 -13.59 -0.78 3.15
CA PHE A 228 -13.84 0.09 4.30
C PHE A 228 -12.78 -0.08 5.40
N ALA A 229 -11.89 -1.07 5.28
CA ALA A 229 -10.79 -1.29 6.20
C ALA A 229 -9.90 -0.04 6.30
N ILE A 230 -9.74 0.47 7.52
CA ILE A 230 -8.97 1.66 7.82
C ILE A 230 -8.17 1.49 9.10
N TYR A 231 -6.90 1.84 9.04
CA TYR A 231 -6.01 1.75 10.19
C TYR A 231 -5.18 3.02 10.29
N ALA A 232 -5.28 3.71 11.42
CA ALA A 232 -4.52 4.94 11.66
C ALA A 232 -3.76 4.93 12.99
N ALA A 233 -3.55 3.75 13.55
CA ALA A 233 -2.69 3.52 14.72
C ALA A 233 -1.23 3.21 14.31
N VAL A 234 -0.75 3.85 13.24
CA VAL A 234 0.65 3.77 12.78
C VAL A 234 1.22 5.16 12.59
N ASN A 235 2.41 5.42 13.12
CA ASN A 235 3.16 6.66 12.80
C ASN A 235 3.72 6.59 11.37
N PRO A 236 3.89 7.73 10.68
CA PRO A 236 4.37 7.80 9.29
C PRO A 236 5.80 7.28 9.09
N SER A 237 6.60 7.20 10.16
CA SER A 237 7.96 6.64 10.16
C SER A 237 8.01 5.11 10.22
N ASN A 238 6.88 4.43 10.43
CA ASN A 238 6.86 2.98 10.55
C ASN A 238 7.11 2.30 9.22
N ILE A 239 7.79 1.16 9.28
CA ILE A 239 8.00 0.23 8.17
C ILE A 239 7.32 -1.10 8.47
N ARG A 240 6.69 -1.65 7.44
CA ARG A 240 5.81 -2.81 7.54
C ARG A 240 5.91 -3.62 6.25
N ARG A 241 6.12 -4.93 6.37
CA ARG A 241 6.20 -5.81 5.19
C ARG A 241 4.84 -5.95 4.49
N SER A 242 3.76 -5.69 5.23
CA SER A 242 2.40 -5.74 4.71
C SER A 242 1.81 -4.36 4.39
N THR A 243 2.64 -3.31 4.32
CA THR A 243 2.23 -1.97 3.94
C THR A 243 3.03 -1.50 2.73
N GLY A 244 2.33 -1.23 1.64
CA GLY A 244 2.82 -0.53 0.46
C GLY A 244 2.05 0.77 0.25
N PHE A 245 1.83 1.14 -1.00
CA PHE A 245 1.14 2.37 -1.37
C PHE A 245 0.73 2.35 -2.84
N ARG A 246 -0.01 3.38 -3.24
CA ARG A 246 -0.42 3.64 -4.61
C ARG A 246 -0.33 5.14 -4.89
N CYS A 247 -0.08 5.50 -6.14
CA CYS A 247 0.02 6.89 -6.55
C CYS A 247 -1.19 7.32 -7.41
N ALA A 248 -1.41 8.63 -7.49
CA ALA A 248 -2.37 9.25 -8.39
C ALA A 248 -1.79 10.54 -8.98
N ASP A 249 -2.29 10.94 -10.15
CA ASP A 249 -1.95 12.21 -10.80
C ASP A 249 -2.56 13.44 -10.09
#